data_AF-A0A374VBY7-F1
#
_entry.id   AF-A0A374VBY7-F1
#
_cell.length_a   1.000
_cell.length_b   1.000
_cell.length_c   1.000
_cell.angle_alpha   90.00
_cell.angle_beta   90.00
_cell.angle_gamma   90.00
#
_symmetry.space_group_name_H-M   'P 1'
#
loop_
_entity.id
_entity.type
_entity.pdbx_description
1 polymer ?
#
loop_
_entity_poly.entity_id
_entity_poly.type
_entity_poly.pdbx_seq_one_letter_code
_entity_poly.pdbx_strand_id
1 'polypeptide(L)' 'MLDTVLITLLIVAICVVLLGVKVFFVKDGKFPNGHVSGNKAMRDRGIGCVQSQDREAQKKSRFSIDELEKALNDSMN' A
#
# COMPACT_ATOMS: atom_id res chain seq x y z
N MET A 1 22.75 40.77 3.20
CA MET A 1 21.60 40.46 2.31
C MET A 1 21.99 39.40 1.29
N LEU A 2 22.93 39.70 0.37
CA LEU A 2 23.40 38.72 -0.62
C LEU A 2 24.03 37.47 0.01
N ASP A 3 24.90 37.63 1.01
CA ASP A 3 25.54 36.47 1.68
C ASP A 3 24.51 35.56 2.34
N THR A 4 23.49 36.15 2.99
CA THR A 4 22.40 35.41 3.61
C THR A 4 21.60 34.62 2.57
N VAL A 5 21.31 35.21 1.41
CA VAL A 5 20.62 34.54 0.30
C VAL A 5 21.46 33.42 -0.29
N LEU A 6 22.77 33.61 -0.41
CA LEU A 6 23.71 32.60 -0.92
C LEU A 6 23.78 31.38 0.01
N ILE A 7 23.87 31.63 1.32
CA ILE A 7 23.90 30.59 2.35
C ILE A 7 22.57 29.82 2.38
N THR A 8 21.42 30.50 2.33
CA THR A 8 20.13 29.82 2.35
C THR A 8 19.91 28.97 1.10
N LEU A 9 20.26 29.46 -0.09
CA LEU A 9 20.19 28.68 -1.33
C LEU A 9 21.08 27.44 -1.27
N LEU A 10 22.30 27.57 -0.74
CA LEU A 10 23.22 26.45 -0.57
C LEU A 10 22.63 25.38 0.36
N ILE A 11 22.06 25.78 1.51
CA ILE A 11 21.43 24.85 2.45
C ILE A 11 20.24 24.15 1.81
N VAL A 12 19.35 24.87 1.12
CA VAL A 12 18.18 24.29 0.45
C VAL A 12 18.61 23.29 -0.63
N ALA A 13 19.63 23.61 -1.42
CA ALA A 13 20.18 22.71 -2.42
C ALA A 13 20.68 21.41 -1.79
N ILE A 14 21.43 21.49 -0.69
CA ILE A 14 21.89 20.31 0.06
C ILE A 14 20.69 19.50 0.56
N CYS A 15 19.66 20.12 1.13
CA CYS A 15 18.47 19.42 1.60
C CYS A 15 17.76 18.63 0.48
N VAL A 16 17.61 19.23 -0.71
CA VAL A 16 16.99 18.55 -1.86
C VAL A 16 17.81 17.34 -2.29
N VAL A 17 19.14 17.49 -2.35
CA VAL A 17 20.06 16.39 -2.70
C VAL A 17 19.98 15.27 -1.68
N LEU A 18 20.02 15.59 -0.38
CA LEU A 18 19.95 14.61 0.72
C LEU A 18 18.62 13.84 0.74
N LEU A 19 17.49 14.53 0.54
CA LEU A 19 16.17 13.88 0.46
C LEU A 19 16.04 12.99 -0.79
N GLY A 20 16.69 13.39 -1.89
CA GLY A 20 16.64 12.70 -3.16
C GLY A 20 17.73 11.66 -3.38
N VAL A 21 18.61 11.35 -2.41
CA VAL A 21 19.80 10.50 -2.64
C VAL A 21 19.45 9.19 -3.35
N LYS A 22 18.37 8.54 -2.91
CA LYS A 22 17.89 7.27 -3.49
C LYS A 22 17.34 7.43 -4.91
N VAL A 23 16.77 8.58 -5.23
CA VAL A 23 16.21 8.88 -6.57
C VAL A 23 17.32 9.31 -7.53
N PHE A 24 18.30 10.09 -7.06
CA PHE A 24 19.37 10.63 -7.90
C PHE A 24 20.56 9.68 -8.10
N PHE A 25 20.94 8.88 -7.09
CA PHE A 25 22.20 8.11 -7.10
C PHE A 25 22.03 6.59 -7.16
N VAL A 26 20.81 6.04 -7.11
CA VAL A 26 20.58 4.59 -7.20
C VAL A 26 20.07 4.23 -8.58
N LYS A 27 20.61 3.16 -9.19
CA LYS A 27 20.11 2.60 -10.45
C LYS A 27 18.65 2.14 -10.25
N ASP A 28 17.73 2.64 -11.07
CA ASP A 28 16.27 2.52 -10.90
C ASP A 28 15.69 3.24 -9.67
N GLY A 29 16.31 4.34 -9.24
CA GLY A 29 15.81 5.24 -8.20
C GLY A 29 14.44 5.82 -8.55
N LYS A 30 13.37 5.18 -8.08
CA LYS A 30 11.98 5.65 -8.21
C LYS A 30 11.47 6.16 -6.88
N PHE A 31 10.58 7.15 -6.94
CA PHE A 31 9.79 7.51 -5.77
C PHE A 31 8.99 6.29 -5.29
N PRO A 32 8.92 6.05 -3.98
CA PRO A 32 8.17 4.92 -3.45
C PRO A 32 6.69 5.02 -3.86
N ASN A 33 6.09 3.88 -4.22
CA ASN A 33 4.68 3.81 -4.58
C ASN A 33 3.82 4.04 -3.32
N GLY A 34 3.29 5.26 -3.15
CA GLY A 34 2.37 5.60 -2.07
C GLY A 34 0.97 4.97 -2.22
N HIS A 35 0.67 4.40 -3.40
CA HIS A 35 -0.62 3.77 -3.66
C HIS A 35 -0.72 2.42 -2.93
N VAL A 36 -1.75 2.24 -2.10
CA VAL A 36 -1.97 1.02 -1.30
C VAL A 36 -1.89 -0.25 -2.15
N SER A 37 -2.53 -0.27 -3.33
CA SER A 37 -2.53 -1.44 -4.22
C SER A 37 -1.15 -1.73 -4.86
N GLY A 38 -0.32 -0.70 -5.03
CA GLY A 38 1.01 -0.83 -5.65
C GLY A 38 2.13 -1.08 -4.64
N ASN A 39 1.84 -1.00 -3.34
CA ASN A 39 2.83 -1.14 -2.28
C ASN A 39 2.97 -2.61 -1.86
N LYS A 40 4.12 -3.23 -2.19
CA LYS A 40 4.42 -4.62 -1.84
C LYS A 40 4.32 -4.87 -0.33
N ALA A 41 4.81 -3.96 0.51
CA ALA A 41 4.78 -4.13 1.96
C ALA A 41 3.35 -4.12 2.52
N MET A 42 2.43 -3.36 1.91
CA MET A 42 1.01 -3.35 2.30
C MET A 42 0.32 -4.64 1.84
N ARG A 43 0.64 -5.12 0.63
CA ARG A 43 0.16 -6.40 0.10
C ARG A 43 0.62 -7.60 0.94
N ASP A 44 1.89 -7.62 1.36
CA ASP A 44 2.45 -8.67 2.22
C ASP A 44 1.74 -8.71 3.60
N ARG A 45 1.14 -7.58 4.03
CA ARG A 45 0.30 -7.49 5.25
C ARG A 45 -1.19 -7.80 5.00
N GLY A 46 -1.58 -8.17 3.78
CA GLY A 46 -2.97 -8.41 3.40
C GLY A 46 -3.83 -7.14 3.30
N ILE A 47 -3.23 -5.95 3.29
CA ILE A 47 -3.95 -4.68 3.24
C ILE A 47 -4.17 -4.29 1.78
N GLY A 48 -5.40 -4.45 1.30
CA GLY A 48 -5.85 -4.07 -0.05
C GLY A 48 -6.59 -2.74 -0.10
N CYS A 49 -7.08 -2.37 -1.29
CA CYS A 49 -8.01 -1.25 -1.42
C CYS A 49 -9.30 -1.55 -0.64
N VAL A 50 -9.91 -0.54 0.00
CA VAL A 50 -11.11 -0.75 0.81
C VAL A 50 -12.25 -1.36 -0.02
N GLN A 51 -12.40 -0.95 -1.29
CA GLN A 51 -13.42 -1.51 -2.19
C GLN A 51 -13.15 -2.97 -2.56
N SER A 52 -11.88 -3.35 -2.76
CA SER A 52 -11.55 -4.75 -3.07
C SER A 52 -11.77 -5.62 -1.85
N GLN A 53 -11.37 -5.16 -0.66
CA GLN A 53 -11.62 -5.84 0.61
C GLN A 53 -13.12 -5.99 0.90
N ASP A 54 -13.91 -4.95 0.67
CA ASP A 54 -15.36 -4.98 0.87
C ASP A 54 -16.04 -5.96 -0.09
N ARG A 55 -15.65 -5.98 -1.37
CA ARG A 55 -16.13 -6.96 -2.36
C ARG A 55 -15.74 -8.40 -2.02
N GLU A 56 -14.53 -8.62 -1.49
CA GLU A 56 -14.09 -9.95 -1.02
C GLU A 56 -14.87 -10.39 0.22
N ALA A 57 -15.12 -9.49 1.16
CA ALA A 57 -15.94 -9.74 2.34
C ALA A 57 -17.40 -10.06 1.98
N GLN A 58 -17.97 -9.37 1.00
CA GLN A 58 -19.31 -9.66 0.47
C GLN A 58 -19.38 -11.01 -0.26
N LYS A 59 -18.32 -11.38 -1.00
CA LYS A 59 -18.25 -12.69 -1.68
C LYS A 59 -18.06 -13.85 -0.72
N LYS A 60 -17.46 -13.64 0.45
CA LYS A 60 -17.37 -14.65 1.50
C LYS A 60 -18.75 -14.80 2.14
N SER A 61 -19.62 -15.59 1.52
CA SER A 61 -20.95 -15.88 2.05
C SER A 61 -20.79 -16.39 3.49
N ARG A 62 -21.50 -15.74 4.41
CA ARG A 62 -21.43 -16.04 5.84
C ARG A 62 -22.06 -17.39 6.19
N PHE A 63 -22.74 -18.00 5.22
CA PHE A 63 -23.29 -19.34 5.24
C PHE A 63 -22.87 -20.02 3.94
N SER A 64 -22.06 -21.08 4.02
CA SER A 64 -21.97 -22.03 2.92
C SER A 64 -23.34 -22.70 2.87
N ILE A 65 -24.07 -22.48 1.78
CA ILE A 65 -25.30 -23.23 1.52
C ILE A 65 -25.00 -24.72 1.56
N ASP A 66 -23.79 -25.12 1.17
CA ASP A 66 -23.32 -26.50 1.25
C ASP A 66 -23.23 -27.02 2.70
N GLU A 67 -22.88 -26.16 3.67
CA GLU A 67 -22.82 -26.53 5.10
C GLU A 67 -24.23 -26.65 5.70
N LEU A 68 -25.15 -25.78 5.29
CA LEU A 68 -26.57 -25.88 5.66
C LEU A 68 -27.25 -27.08 4.99
N GLU A 69 -26.95 -27.34 3.72
CA GLU A 69 -27.46 -28.47 2.94
C GLU A 69 -26.93 -29.78 3.52
N LYS A 70 -25.65 -29.83 3.90
CA LYS A 70 -25.07 -31.00 4.58
C LYS A 70 -25.71 -31.24 5.95
N ALA A 71 -25.93 -30.20 6.76
CA ALA A 71 -26.61 -30.33 8.05
C ALA A 71 -28.08 -30.78 7.89
N LEU A 72 -28.77 -30.29 6.86
CA LEU A 72 -30.13 -30.69 6.54
C LEU A 72 -30.18 -32.17 6.14
N ASN A 73 -29.26 -32.60 5.28
CA ASN A 73 -29.22 -33.97 4.78
C ASN A 73 -28.84 -34.98 5.89
N ASP A 74 -27.98 -34.59 6.83
CA ASP A 74 -27.62 -35.39 8.01
C ASP A 74 -28.77 -35.50 9.02
N SER A 75 -29.68 -34.52 9.05
CA SER A 75 -30.90 -34.55 9.89
C SER A 75 -32.06 -35.36 9.31
N MET A 76 -31.98 -35.71 8.01
CA MET A 76 -33.01 -36.47 7.29
C MET A 76 -32.71 -37.97 7.20
N ASN A 77 -31.57 -38.42 7.73
CA ASN A 77 -31.12 -39.82 7.76
C ASN A 77 -31.00 -40.31 9.20
#